data_AF-A0A7W0TC72-F1
#
_entry.id   AF-A0A7W0TC72-F1
#
_cell.length_a   1.000
_cell.length_b   1.000
_cell.length_c   1.000
_cell.angle_alpha   90.00
_cell.angle_beta   90.00
_cell.angle_gamma   90.00
#
_symmetry.space_group_name_H-M   'P 1'
#
loop_
_entity.id
_entity.type
_entity.pdbx_description
1 polymer ?
#
loop_
_entity_poly.entity_id
_entity_poly.type
_entity_poly.pdbx_seq_one_letter_code
_entity_poly.pdbx_strand_id
1 'polypeptide(L)' 'DWSAALADPDVRLHLYGKREPRPGRKMGHLTATAETAEDARRRVLAARSAVRGVASD' A
#
# COMPACT_ATOMS: atom_id res chain seq x y z
N ASP A 1 4.26 7.90 5.40
CA ASP A 1 3.14 8.39 6.23
C ASP A 1 2.03 7.34 6.19
N TRP A 2 1.81 6.64 7.31
CA TRP A 2 0.78 5.59 7.39
C TRP A 2 -0.64 6.14 7.37
N SER A 3 -0.88 7.31 7.97
CA SER A 3 -2.21 7.95 7.93
C SER A 3 -2.58 8.32 6.50
N ALA A 4 -1.66 8.93 5.76
CA ALA A 4 -1.91 9.29 4.36
C ALA A 4 -2.15 8.06 3.48
N ALA A 5 -1.42 6.96 3.69
CA ALA A 5 -1.58 5.73 2.92
C ALA A 5 -2.90 5.00 3.17
N LEU A 6 -3.51 5.20 4.33
CA LEU A 6 -4.75 4.55 4.75
C LEU A 6 -5.96 5.51 4.78
N ALA A 7 -5.80 6.71 4.21
CA ALA A 7 -6.85 7.73 4.18
C ALA A 7 -7.99 7.40 3.21
N ASP A 8 -7.72 6.63 2.15
CA ASP A 8 -8.74 6.16 1.20
C ASP A 8 -9.50 4.96 1.79
N PRO A 9 -10.81 5.05 2.05
CA PRO A 9 -11.59 3.95 2.64
C PRO A 9 -11.70 2.71 1.74
N ASP A 10 -11.46 2.87 0.43
CA ASP A 10 -11.47 1.79 -0.55
C ASP A 10 -10.08 1.13 -0.71
N VAL A 11 -9.07 1.59 0.03
CA VAL A 11 -7.75 0.95 0.10
C VAL A 11 -7.62 0.15 1.39
N ARG A 12 -7.23 -1.12 1.27
CA ARG A 12 -7.03 -2.03 2.40
C ARG A 12 -5.57 -2.49 2.46
N LEU A 13 -4.97 -2.35 3.63
CA LEU A 13 -3.67 -2.93 3.97
C LEU A 13 -3.88 -4.32 4.58
N HIS A 14 -3.20 -5.32 4.03
CA HIS A 14 -3.11 -6.64 4.62
C HIS A 14 -1.66 -6.97 4.94
N LEU A 15 -1.33 -7.01 6.22
CA LEU A 15 -0.02 -7.44 6.73
C LEU A 15 -0.06 -8.94 7.02
N TYR A 16 0.96 -9.68 6.58
CA TYR A 16 1.01 -11.13 6.75
C TYR A 16 1.43 -11.58 8.17
N GLY A 17 1.49 -10.68 9.16
CA GLY A 17 1.88 -11.01 10.54
C GLY A 17 3.32 -11.53 10.72
N LYS A 18 4.19 -11.30 9.74
CA LYS A 18 5.60 -11.74 9.81
C LYS A 18 6.36 -10.85 10.80
N ARG A 19 7.02 -11.47 11.78
CA ARG A 19 7.78 -10.75 12.83
C ARG A 19 8.91 -9.88 12.29
N GLU A 20 9.59 -10.33 11.23
CA GLU A 20 10.81 -9.69 10.74
C GLU A 20 10.81 -9.52 9.21
N PRO A 21 11.15 -8.32 8.71
CA PRO A 21 11.42 -8.11 7.29
C PRO A 21 12.77 -8.73 6.89
N ARG A 22 12.87 -9.21 5.65
CA ARG A 22 14.10 -9.71 5.02
C ARG A 22 14.13 -9.26 3.55
N PRO A 23 15.30 -9.08 2.91
CA PRO A 23 15.37 -8.75 1.49
C PRO A 23 14.54 -9.71 0.63
N GLY A 24 13.72 -9.16 -0.27
CA GLY A 24 12.80 -9.93 -1.13
C GLY A 24 11.56 -10.51 -0.43
N ARG A 25 11.46 -10.44 0.90
CA ARG A 25 10.33 -11.00 1.65
C ARG A 25 9.13 -10.07 1.56
N LYS A 26 8.05 -10.53 0.91
CA LYS A 26 6.76 -9.83 0.92
C LYS A 26 6.20 -9.78 2.34
N MET A 27 5.98 -8.58 2.87
CA MET A 27 5.47 -8.37 4.23
C MET A 27 3.95 -8.16 4.29
N GLY A 28 3.34 -7.86 3.14
CA GLY A 28 1.91 -7.63 3.01
C GLY A 28 1.59 -7.20 1.59
N HIS A 29 0.40 -6.63 1.42
CA HIS A 29 -0.03 -5.97 0.19
C HIS A 29 -1.07 -4.89 0.49
N LEU A 30 -1.27 -4.01 -0.49
CA LEU A 30 -2.40 -3.10 -0.55
C LEU A 30 -3.35 -3.61 -1.64
N THR A 31 -4.64 -3.51 -1.38
CA THR A 31 -5.70 -3.79 -2.35
C THR A 31 -6.61 -2.58 -2.41
N ALA A 32 -7.05 -2.20 -3.61
CA ALA A 32 -8.07 -1.18 -3.80
C ALA A 32 -9.25 -1.73 -4.60
N THR A 33 -10.45 -1.26 -4.29
CA THR A 33 -11.68 -1.55 -5.05
C THR A 33 -12.24 -0.26 -5.66
N ALA A 34 -12.79 -0.35 -6.87
CA ALA A 34 -13.48 0.74 -7.55
C ALA A 34 -14.36 0.17 -8.67
N GLU A 35 -15.18 1.02 -9.28
CA GLU A 35 -16.02 0.64 -10.43
C GLU A 35 -15.19 0.26 -11.67
N THR A 36 -14.02 0.87 -11.84
CA THR A 36 -13.09 0.57 -12.94
C THR A 36 -11.76 0.06 -12.42
N ALA A 37 -11.12 -0.81 -13.20
CA ALA A 37 -9.77 -1.29 -12.89
C ALA A 37 -8.74 -0.15 -12.87
N GLU A 38 -8.94 0.88 -13.71
CA GLU A 38 -8.06 2.05 -13.79
C GLU A 38 -8.13 2.89 -12.52
N ASP A 39 -9.33 3.11 -11.99
CA ASP A 39 -9.50 3.82 -10.71
C ASP A 39 -8.94 3.03 -9.54
N ALA A 40 -9.18 1.71 -9.48
CA ALA A 40 -8.60 0.85 -8.46
C ALA A 40 -7.06 0.94 -8.50
N ARG A 41 -6.47 0.90 -9.70
CA ARG A 41 -5.04 1.04 -9.90
C ARG A 41 -4.52 2.41 -9.45
N ARG A 42 -5.22 3.49 -9.78
CA ARG A 42 -4.86 4.86 -9.36
C ARG A 42 -4.84 5.00 -7.84
N ARG A 43 -5.89 4.52 -7.17
CA ARG A 43 -6.04 4.56 -5.70
C ARG A 43 -4.93 3.78 -5.00
N VAL A 44 -4.68 2.52 -5.40
CA VAL A 44 -3.65 1.69 -4.75
C VAL A 44 -2.24 2.24 -4.95
N LEU A 45 -1.96 2.86 -6.10
CA LEU A 45 -0.65 3.48 -6.37
C LEU A 45 -0.45 4.77 -5.56
N ALA A 46 -1.49 5.60 -5.42
CA ALA A 46 -1.44 6.79 -4.56
C ALA A 46 -1.14 6.40 -3.10
N ALA A 47 -1.87 5.40 -2.57
CA ALA A 47 -1.64 4.87 -1.23
C ALA A 47 -0.23 4.29 -1.05
N ARG A 48 0.26 3.51 -2.03
CA ARG A 48 1.62 2.95 -2.01
C ARG A 48 2.69 4.04 -1.95
N SER A 49 2.53 5.11 -2.73
CA SER A 49 3.47 6.23 -2.77
C SER A 49 3.55 6.95 -1.43
N ALA A 50 2.45 7.04 -0.67
CA ALA A 50 2.43 7.64 0.67
C ALA A 50 3.21 6.84 1.74
N VAL A 51 3.32 5.51 1.59
CA VAL A 51 4.11 4.66 2.51
C VAL A 51 5.60 4.72 2.19
N ARG A 52 5.97 4.90 0.93
CA ARG A 52 7.36 5.10 0.53
C ARG A 52 7.80 6.49 0.99
N GLY A 53 8.39 6.56 2.19
CA GLY A 53 9.30 7.66 2.50
C GLY A 53 10.28 7.81 1.35
N VAL A 54 10.57 9.06 0.98
CA VAL A 54 11.53 9.41 -0.07
C VAL A 54 12.73 8.49 0.06
N ALA A 55 12.97 7.64 -0.95
CA ALA A 55 14.18 6.85 -0.98
C ALA A 55 15.33 7.85 -1.04
N SER A 56 16.07 7.99 0.07
CA SER A 56 17.42 8.50 0.04
C SER A 56 18.32 7.31 -0.30
N ASP A 57 18.98 7.45 -1.46
CA ASP A 57 19.80 6.51 -2.25
C ASP A 57 19.12 5.28 -2.87
#